data_AF-A0A536KRD5-F1
#
_entry.id   AF-A0A536KRD5-F1
#
_cell.length_a   1.000
_cell.length_b   1.000
_cell.length_c   1.000
_cell.angle_alpha   90.00
_cell.angle_beta   90.00
_cell.angle_gamma   90.00
#
_symmetry.space_group_name_H-M   'P 1'
#
loop_
_entity.id
_entity.type
_entity.pdbx_description
1 polymer ?
#
loop_
_entity_poly.entity_id
_entity_poly.type
_entity_poly.pdbx_seq_one_letter_code
_entity_poly.pdbx_strand_id
1 'polypeptide(L)'
;MGHEREGGHDHDGPEGGARLPRPRPRRAAHLLGGGGRHHRLRGQEHHRRGLRHRPQPAHRAEVEDGCRGREAEGRRDDRRRRAGRDPGGPGEGAGRHGPHQGSGLTAPELVVLGRGRLGQSLARALRARLVPGHDWRSGMPFKAGARLFLAVPDPAIAPLAAELAALPLPEGSAVIHLSGALGLEPLQAPAEAGLAVGSFHPLQSFPVVREPAAFSGALIAVDASTPRLLGELTRLARSLDARPRRVPPEQRTLYHAAAVMASNYVVALAGQAVDVLARAGWSRSEALEALLPLMAGVLENLQRAGLPDALIGPIRRGDPETVQRQLAELAATGGGIPVQAYRILGAAALELARQAGLDDESARRIEEALTG
;
A
#
# COMPACT_ATOMS: atom_id res chain seq x y z
N MET A 1 73.01 4.89 41.42
CA MET A 1 72.02 5.58 40.56
C MET A 1 72.71 5.76 39.22
N GLY A 2 72.61 4.91 38.21
CA GLY A 2 71.55 3.99 37.80
C GLY A 2 71.23 4.36 36.35
N HIS A 3 71.88 3.70 35.38
CA HIS A 3 71.30 3.24 34.12
C HIS A 3 72.32 2.44 33.29
N GLU A 4 71.85 1.26 32.87
CA GLU A 4 72.49 0.17 32.13
C GLU A 4 72.74 0.54 30.65
N ARG A 5 73.94 0.32 30.10
CA ARG A 5 74.44 -0.86 29.35
C ARG A 5 73.65 -1.27 28.09
N GLU A 6 74.43 -1.25 27.01
CA GLU A 6 74.22 -1.72 25.63
C GLU A 6 73.94 -3.23 25.52
N GLY A 7 73.43 -3.64 24.36
CA GLY A 7 73.63 -5.01 23.85
C GLY A 7 72.50 -5.50 22.96
N GLY A 8 72.65 -5.34 21.63
CA GLY A 8 71.87 -6.06 20.64
C GLY A 8 72.30 -7.53 20.55
N HIS A 9 71.37 -8.40 20.15
CA HIS A 9 71.65 -9.73 19.61
C HIS A 9 70.58 -10.07 18.56
N ASP A 10 71.08 -10.43 17.38
CA ASP A 10 70.36 -11.00 16.25
C ASP A 10 69.74 -12.36 16.61
N HIS A 11 68.54 -12.63 16.09
CA HIS A 11 68.12 -14.00 15.84
C HIS A 11 67.31 -14.10 14.54
N ASP A 12 67.90 -14.84 13.60
CA ASP A 12 67.31 -15.46 12.42
C ASP A 12 65.98 -16.17 12.70
N GLY A 13 65.03 -16.03 11.78
CA GLY A 13 63.81 -16.84 11.70
C GLY A 13 63.21 -16.78 10.29
N PRO A 14 62.83 -17.92 9.66
CA PRO A 14 62.88 -18.07 8.22
C PRO A 14 61.57 -17.78 7.47
N GLU A 15 61.74 -17.62 6.16
CA GLU A 15 60.71 -17.56 5.11
C GLU A 15 59.75 -18.76 5.14
N GLY A 16 58.45 -18.47 4.99
CA GLY A 16 57.40 -19.46 4.85
C GLY A 16 56.20 -18.87 4.11
N GLY A 17 56.27 -18.87 2.78
CA GLY A 17 55.22 -18.38 1.91
C GLY A 17 53.94 -19.23 1.95
N ALA A 18 52.80 -18.58 2.17
CA ALA A 18 51.48 -19.12 1.85
C ALA A 18 50.72 -18.10 1.00
N ARG A 19 50.75 -18.29 -0.32
CA ARG A 19 49.96 -17.52 -1.28
C ARG A 19 48.48 -17.92 -1.15
N LEU A 20 47.65 -17.00 -0.68
CA LEU A 20 46.19 -17.13 -0.74
C LEU A 20 45.69 -17.00 -2.19
N PRO A 21 44.82 -17.90 -2.69
CA PRO A 21 44.32 -17.81 -4.06
C PRO A 21 43.25 -16.71 -4.20
N ARG A 22 43.44 -15.82 -5.18
CA ARG A 22 42.43 -14.82 -5.60
C ARG A 22 41.23 -15.52 -6.26
N PRO A 23 39.97 -15.16 -5.91
CA PRO A 23 38.81 -15.74 -6.58
C PRO A 23 38.63 -15.15 -7.99
N ARG A 24 38.40 -16.02 -8.97
CA ARG A 24 38.03 -15.65 -10.36
C ARG A 24 36.55 -15.24 -10.44
N PRO A 25 36.17 -14.32 -11.34
CA PRO A 25 34.78 -13.87 -11.47
C PRO A 25 33.93 -14.94 -12.17
N ARG A 26 32.85 -15.38 -11.53
CA ARG A 26 31.83 -16.23 -12.18
C ARG A 26 30.76 -15.35 -12.80
N ARG A 27 30.55 -15.55 -14.11
CA ARG A 27 29.49 -14.95 -14.91
C ARG A 27 28.12 -15.34 -14.35
N ALA A 28 27.26 -14.34 -14.20
CA ALA A 28 25.83 -14.49 -13.91
C ALA A 28 25.09 -15.02 -15.15
N ALA A 29 24.48 -16.20 -15.03
CA ALA A 29 23.43 -16.67 -15.91
C ALA A 29 22.58 -17.69 -15.12
N HIS A 30 21.25 -17.58 -15.25
CA HIS A 30 20.20 -18.41 -14.65
C HIS A 30 19.63 -17.97 -13.29
N LEU A 31 18.84 -16.89 -13.31
CA LEU A 31 17.68 -16.73 -12.42
C LEU A 31 16.50 -16.11 -13.20
N LEU A 32 16.08 -16.76 -14.28
CA LEU A 32 14.77 -16.56 -14.91
C LEU A 32 14.32 -17.91 -15.46
N GLY A 33 13.36 -18.56 -14.78
CA GLY A 33 12.89 -19.89 -15.15
C GLY A 33 11.76 -20.38 -14.28
N GLY A 34 10.60 -19.71 -14.35
CA GLY A 34 9.34 -20.30 -13.91
C GLY A 34 8.96 -21.41 -14.89
N GLY A 35 9.10 -22.66 -14.46
CA GLY A 35 8.74 -23.84 -15.24
C GLY A 35 7.68 -24.65 -14.51
N GLY A 36 6.42 -24.49 -14.92
CA GLY A 36 5.38 -25.46 -14.60
C GLY A 36 5.69 -26.79 -15.29
N ARG A 37 5.50 -27.91 -14.58
CA ARG A 37 5.33 -29.22 -15.20
C ARG A 37 4.18 -29.97 -14.53
N HIS A 38 3.20 -30.27 -15.37
CA HIS A 38 2.20 -31.29 -15.19
C HIS A 38 2.83 -32.66 -15.00
N HIS A 39 2.30 -33.44 -14.05
CA HIS A 39 2.22 -34.89 -14.16
C HIS A 39 0.82 -35.36 -13.76
N ARG A 40 0.07 -35.87 -14.77
CA ARG A 40 -1.05 -36.82 -14.61
C ARG A 40 -0.46 -38.16 -14.16
N LEU A 41 -1.08 -38.96 -13.29
CA LEU A 41 -2.20 -39.93 -13.41
C LEU A 41 -2.21 -40.64 -12.03
N ARG A 42 -3.27 -41.18 -11.41
CA ARG A 42 -4.46 -41.99 -11.76
C ARG A 42 -5.47 -41.72 -10.63
N GLY A 43 -6.79 -41.61 -10.81
CA GLY A 43 -7.68 -42.60 -11.40
C GLY A 43 -8.48 -43.25 -10.27
N GLN A 44 -9.69 -42.77 -10.01
CA GLN A 44 -10.79 -43.54 -9.42
C GLN A 44 -12.12 -42.90 -9.82
N GLU A 45 -12.83 -43.60 -10.67
CA GLU A 45 -14.20 -43.31 -11.08
C GLU A 45 -15.15 -43.73 -9.96
N HIS A 46 -16.08 -42.86 -9.56
CA HIS A 46 -17.34 -43.30 -8.99
C HIS A 46 -18.50 -42.45 -9.53
N HIS A 47 -19.60 -43.16 -9.76
CA HIS A 47 -20.71 -42.83 -10.63
C HIS A 47 -21.49 -41.56 -10.31
N ARG A 48 -21.96 -40.95 -11.41
CA ARG A 48 -23.08 -40.00 -11.47
C ARG A 48 -24.35 -40.59 -10.85
N ARG A 49 -25.03 -39.79 -10.01
CA ARG A 49 -26.50 -39.65 -10.04
C ARG A 49 -26.85 -38.19 -9.76
N GLY A 50 -27.42 -37.51 -10.75
CA GLY A 50 -27.98 -36.18 -10.58
C GLY A 50 -29.33 -36.24 -9.88
N LEU A 51 -29.76 -35.11 -9.32
CA LEU A 51 -31.14 -34.71 -9.02
C LEU A 51 -31.09 -33.20 -8.71
N ARG A 52 -31.52 -32.36 -9.65
CA ARG A 52 -32.77 -31.57 -9.63
C ARG A 52 -32.84 -30.49 -8.53
N HIS A 53 -32.89 -29.25 -9.00
CA HIS A 53 -33.48 -28.09 -8.32
C HIS A 53 -34.79 -28.41 -7.61
N ARG A 54 -34.95 -27.91 -6.38
CA ARG A 54 -36.12 -27.12 -5.95
C ARG A 54 -35.80 -26.29 -4.70
N PRO A 55 -36.41 -25.09 -4.55
CA PRO A 55 -36.15 -24.13 -3.46
C PRO A 55 -37.16 -24.28 -2.32
N GLN A 56 -36.86 -23.77 -1.12
CA GLN A 56 -37.80 -23.64 -0.01
C GLN A 56 -37.28 -22.66 1.07
N PRO A 57 -38.14 -22.13 1.99
CA PRO A 57 -38.82 -20.86 1.78
C PRO A 57 -38.60 -19.82 2.90
N ALA A 58 -39.12 -18.62 2.67
CA ALA A 58 -39.21 -17.52 3.63
C ALA A 58 -40.18 -17.83 4.78
N HIS A 59 -39.74 -17.57 6.01
CA HIS A 59 -40.63 -17.46 7.17
C HIS A 59 -40.94 -15.99 7.44
N ARG A 60 -42.19 -15.61 7.14
CA ARG A 60 -42.92 -14.53 7.82
C ARG A 60 -43.19 -14.99 9.26
N ALA A 61 -42.93 -14.11 10.22
CA ALA A 61 -43.59 -14.16 11.52
C ALA A 61 -44.56 -12.97 11.55
N GLU A 62 -45.83 -13.30 11.70
CA GLU A 62 -46.94 -12.37 11.84
C GLU A 62 -46.92 -11.72 13.22
N VAL A 63 -47.41 -10.49 13.23
CA VAL A 63 -47.63 -9.61 14.36
C VAL A 63 -49.11 -9.67 14.70
N GLU A 64 -49.44 -9.98 15.94
CA GLU A 64 -50.70 -9.68 16.62
C GLU A 64 -50.37 -9.53 18.12
N ASP A 65 -51.00 -8.73 18.95
CA ASP A 65 -51.77 -7.49 18.80
C ASP A 65 -51.97 -6.97 20.25
N GLY A 66 -52.18 -5.66 20.40
CA GLY A 66 -52.95 -5.10 21.52
C GLY A 66 -52.27 -4.87 22.88
N CYS A 67 -51.95 -3.61 23.18
CA CYS A 67 -52.74 -2.86 24.16
C CYS A 67 -52.57 -1.34 24.01
N ARG A 68 -53.70 -0.67 24.20
CA ARG A 68 -54.03 0.70 23.82
C ARG A 68 -53.77 1.74 24.92
N GLY A 69 -53.61 2.99 24.48
CA GLY A 69 -54.03 4.22 25.17
C GLY A 69 -52.89 4.97 25.88
N ARG A 70 -52.74 6.29 25.82
CA ARG A 70 -53.57 7.43 25.38
C ARG A 70 -52.62 8.60 25.03
N GLU A 71 -52.83 9.26 23.90
CA GLU A 71 -53.27 10.68 23.76
C GLU A 71 -52.51 11.72 24.61
N ALA A 72 -51.81 12.66 23.95
CA ALA A 72 -52.19 14.07 23.90
C ALA A 72 -51.11 14.94 23.20
N GLU A 73 -51.55 15.62 22.12
CA GLU A 73 -51.32 17.04 21.80
C GLU A 73 -49.97 17.67 22.20
N GLY A 74 -49.12 18.13 21.28
CA GLY A 74 -49.42 19.25 20.39
C GLY A 74 -48.59 20.46 20.81
N ARG A 75 -47.73 20.97 19.92
CA ARG A 75 -47.27 22.38 19.89
C ARG A 75 -46.40 22.64 18.65
N ARG A 76 -47.00 23.35 17.70
CA ARG A 76 -46.32 24.21 16.73
C ARG A 76 -46.26 25.62 17.32
N ASP A 77 -45.11 26.28 17.21
CA ASP A 77 -44.92 27.74 17.02
C ASP A 77 -43.41 27.99 17.05
N ASP A 78 -42.74 28.33 15.95
CA ASP A 78 -42.70 29.63 15.27
C ASP A 78 -42.19 30.77 16.17
N ARG A 79 -40.88 31.03 16.14
CA ARG A 79 -40.28 32.34 16.48
C ARG A 79 -39.17 32.72 15.51
N ARG A 80 -39.61 33.55 14.57
CA ARG A 80 -38.91 34.57 13.80
C ARG A 80 -37.79 35.34 14.52
N ARG A 81 -36.81 35.72 13.68
CA ARG A 81 -36.01 36.97 13.63
C ARG A 81 -34.85 37.14 14.62
N ARG A 82 -33.64 37.14 14.07
CA ARG A 82 -32.75 38.32 14.06
C ARG A 82 -31.97 38.40 12.75
N ALA A 83 -32.03 39.57 12.15
CA ALA A 83 -31.42 39.95 10.90
C ALA A 83 -30.01 40.52 11.14
N GLY A 84 -29.10 40.25 10.20
CA GLY A 84 -27.84 40.97 9.98
C GLY A 84 -27.59 40.98 8.48
N ARG A 85 -27.52 42.19 7.90
CA ARG A 85 -27.41 42.48 6.46
C ARG A 85 -25.97 42.30 5.95
N ASP A 86 -25.87 41.64 4.78
CA ASP A 86 -25.09 41.86 3.53
C ASP A 86 -24.13 43.09 3.42
N PRO A 87 -23.15 43.18 2.47
CA PRO A 87 -23.18 42.58 1.11
C PRO A 87 -21.85 42.10 0.48
N GLY A 88 -21.92 41.32 -0.61
CA GLY A 88 -20.81 41.21 -1.56
C GLY A 88 -20.76 40.03 -2.54
N GLY A 89 -21.82 39.79 -3.33
CA GLY A 89 -21.67 39.13 -4.66
C GLY A 89 -21.31 40.17 -5.73
N PRO A 90 -20.62 39.81 -6.83
CA PRO A 90 -21.19 38.96 -7.89
C PRO A 90 -20.16 37.95 -8.45
N GLY A 91 -20.43 36.99 -9.32
CA GLY A 91 -21.59 36.60 -10.09
C GLY A 91 -21.15 35.42 -10.97
N GLU A 92 -22.06 34.49 -11.23
CA GLU A 92 -21.85 33.36 -12.12
C GLU A 92 -21.59 33.86 -13.55
N GLY A 93 -20.38 33.64 -14.04
CA GLY A 93 -20.02 33.78 -15.44
C GLY A 93 -19.77 32.41 -16.04
N ALA A 94 -20.76 31.88 -16.75
CA ALA A 94 -20.60 30.74 -17.66
C ALA A 94 -19.67 31.15 -18.82
N GLY A 95 -18.36 31.06 -18.59
CA GLY A 95 -17.33 31.22 -19.61
C GLY A 95 -17.30 30.00 -20.50
N ARG A 96 -17.86 30.11 -21.71
CA ARG A 96 -17.53 29.21 -22.81
C ARG A 96 -16.03 29.30 -23.05
N HIS A 97 -15.28 28.30 -22.60
CA HIS A 97 -13.89 28.12 -22.96
C HIS A 97 -13.81 27.83 -24.47
N GLY A 98 -13.50 28.85 -25.26
CA GLY A 98 -13.05 28.67 -26.63
C GLY A 98 -11.78 27.80 -26.66
N PRO A 99 -11.49 27.12 -27.78
CA PRO A 99 -10.33 26.25 -27.87
C PRO A 99 -9.07 27.10 -27.73
N HIS A 100 -8.35 26.91 -26.63
CA HIS A 100 -6.97 27.37 -26.53
C HIS A 100 -6.17 26.69 -27.64
N GLN A 101 -5.85 27.44 -28.69
CA GLN A 101 -4.83 27.09 -29.66
C GLN A 101 -3.46 27.16 -28.95
N GLY A 102 -3.16 26.12 -28.19
CA GLY A 102 -1.81 25.88 -27.70
C GLY A 102 -0.95 25.39 -28.87
N SER A 103 0.20 26.01 -29.06
CA SER A 103 1.27 25.58 -29.98
C SER A 103 1.39 24.05 -30.00
N GLY A 104 1.34 23.45 -31.19
CA GLY A 104 1.24 22.01 -31.44
C GLY A 104 2.44 21.16 -30.98
N LEU A 105 2.69 21.11 -29.68
CA LEU A 105 3.52 20.10 -29.06
C LEU A 105 2.66 18.84 -28.91
N THR A 106 2.91 17.86 -29.77
CA THR A 106 2.37 16.51 -29.63
C THR A 106 2.66 16.00 -28.22
N ALA A 107 1.67 15.37 -27.57
CA ALA A 107 1.86 14.77 -26.26
C ALA A 107 3.08 13.81 -26.26
N PRO A 108 3.91 13.82 -25.20
CA PRO A 108 5.10 12.98 -25.16
C PRO A 108 4.75 11.50 -25.26
N GLU A 109 5.63 10.71 -25.89
CA GLU A 109 5.49 9.25 -25.90
C GLU A 109 5.62 8.73 -24.46
N LEU A 110 4.62 7.98 -24.00
CA LEU A 110 4.67 7.28 -22.72
C LEU A 110 5.08 5.83 -22.97
N VAL A 111 6.15 5.38 -22.32
CA VAL A 111 6.66 4.02 -22.42
C VAL A 111 6.77 3.41 -21.04
N VAL A 112 6.23 2.21 -20.85
CA VAL A 112 6.36 1.45 -19.61
C VAL A 112 7.30 0.28 -19.84
N LEU A 113 8.46 0.31 -19.17
CA LEU A 113 9.48 -0.73 -19.20
C LEU A 113 9.25 -1.68 -18.02
N GLY A 114 8.67 -2.85 -18.29
CA GLY A 114 8.34 -3.85 -17.27
C GLY A 114 6.90 -4.34 -17.38
N ARG A 115 6.74 -5.65 -17.61
CA ARG A 115 5.43 -6.30 -17.82
C ARG A 115 4.87 -6.92 -16.53
N GLY A 116 5.29 -6.41 -15.37
CA GLY A 116 4.67 -6.77 -14.09
C GLY A 116 3.22 -6.31 -14.00
N ARG A 117 2.52 -6.67 -12.92
CA ARG A 117 1.10 -6.34 -12.73
C ARG A 117 0.84 -4.83 -12.75
N LEU A 118 1.64 -4.06 -12.01
CA LEU A 118 1.57 -2.60 -12.01
C LEU A 118 1.91 -2.03 -13.39
N GLY A 119 3.01 -2.48 -14.02
CA GLY A 119 3.41 -2.00 -15.35
C GLY A 119 2.35 -2.22 -16.43
N GLN A 120 1.74 -3.40 -16.47
CA GLN A 120 0.61 -3.69 -17.38
C GLN A 120 -0.61 -2.81 -17.08
N SER A 121 -0.96 -2.64 -15.80
CA SER A 121 -2.11 -1.81 -15.39
C SER A 121 -1.90 -0.35 -15.76
N LEU A 122 -0.70 0.19 -15.49
CA LEU A 122 -0.33 1.56 -15.81
C LEU A 122 -0.28 1.79 -17.32
N ALA A 123 0.29 0.84 -18.08
CA ALA A 123 0.34 0.96 -19.53
C ALA A 123 -1.06 1.00 -20.16
N ARG A 124 -2.00 0.17 -19.68
CA ARG A 124 -3.40 0.24 -20.10
C ARG A 124 -4.04 1.58 -19.75
N ALA A 125 -3.85 2.03 -18.50
CA ALA A 125 -4.46 3.26 -18.00
C ALA A 125 -3.96 4.52 -18.73
N LEU A 126 -2.67 4.58 -19.02
CA LEU A 126 -2.04 5.70 -19.73
C LEU A 126 -2.06 5.56 -21.25
N ARG A 127 -2.57 4.44 -21.79
CA ARG A 127 -2.41 4.05 -23.20
C ARG A 127 -0.94 4.12 -23.65
N ALA A 128 -0.04 3.78 -22.72
CA ALA A 128 1.39 3.82 -22.93
C ALA A 128 1.87 2.56 -23.66
N ARG A 129 2.98 2.70 -24.39
CA ARG A 129 3.63 1.55 -25.03
C ARG A 129 4.28 0.67 -23.97
N LEU A 130 3.89 -0.60 -23.91
CA LEU A 130 4.43 -1.56 -22.94
C LEU A 130 5.59 -2.35 -23.56
N VAL A 131 6.75 -2.35 -22.89
CA VAL A 131 7.97 -3.05 -23.33
C VAL A 131 8.45 -3.97 -22.20
N PRO A 132 8.96 -5.19 -22.49
CA PRO A 132 9.60 -6.03 -21.47
C PRO A 132 10.77 -5.30 -20.80
N GLY A 133 10.85 -5.32 -19.47
CA GLY A 133 11.94 -4.63 -18.75
C GLY A 133 13.32 -5.26 -18.99
N HIS A 134 13.38 -6.58 -19.16
CA HIS A 134 14.64 -7.31 -19.44
C HIS A 134 15.07 -7.23 -20.92
N ASP A 135 14.17 -6.85 -21.82
CA ASP A 135 14.42 -6.63 -23.24
C ASP A 135 13.90 -5.24 -23.63
N TRP A 136 14.27 -4.25 -22.84
CA TRP A 136 13.81 -2.87 -23.02
C TRP A 136 14.31 -2.28 -24.35
N ARG A 137 15.43 -2.81 -24.89
CA ARG A 137 16.02 -2.42 -26.18
C ARG A 137 15.11 -2.73 -27.35
N SER A 138 14.27 -3.77 -27.27
CA SER A 138 13.20 -4.03 -28.26
C SER A 138 12.21 -2.86 -28.40
N GLY A 139 12.21 -1.94 -27.44
CA GLY A 139 11.40 -0.74 -27.46
C GLY A 139 11.99 0.43 -28.24
N MET A 140 13.21 0.35 -28.78
CA MET A 140 13.81 1.47 -29.52
C MET A 140 13.34 1.55 -30.99
N PRO A 141 13.44 2.72 -31.65
CA PRO A 141 13.82 4.02 -31.08
C PRO A 141 12.68 4.67 -30.26
N PHE A 142 13.06 5.49 -29.28
CA PHE A 142 12.11 6.35 -28.55
C PHE A 142 11.90 7.67 -29.30
N LYS A 143 10.73 8.30 -29.14
CA LYS A 143 10.44 9.63 -29.70
C LYS A 143 11.02 10.74 -28.83
N ALA A 144 11.19 11.92 -29.42
CA ALA A 144 11.56 13.14 -28.69
C ALA A 144 10.61 13.38 -27.51
N GLY A 145 11.15 13.75 -26.35
CA GLY A 145 10.37 13.97 -25.14
C GLY A 145 9.77 12.70 -24.52
N ALA A 146 10.29 11.50 -24.77
CA ALA A 146 9.74 10.26 -24.18
C ALA A 146 9.72 10.30 -22.63
N ARG A 147 8.72 9.65 -22.04
CA ARG A 147 8.62 9.40 -20.59
C ARG A 147 8.74 7.90 -20.36
N LEU A 148 9.89 7.48 -19.83
CA LEU A 148 10.24 6.08 -19.64
C LEU A 148 9.95 5.66 -18.19
N PHE A 149 8.82 4.96 -17.98
CA PHE A 149 8.43 4.44 -16.68
C PHE A 149 9.08 3.08 -16.40
N LEU A 150 9.93 3.00 -15.38
CA LEU A 150 10.58 1.78 -14.91
C LEU A 150 9.62 1.04 -13.98
N ALA A 151 8.88 0.09 -14.55
CA ALA A 151 7.92 -0.79 -13.87
C ALA A 151 8.56 -2.16 -13.56
N VAL A 152 9.74 -2.13 -12.95
CA VAL A 152 10.55 -3.29 -12.56
C VAL A 152 10.65 -3.39 -11.02
N PRO A 153 11.01 -4.55 -10.46
CA PRO A 153 11.29 -4.66 -9.02
C PRO A 153 12.38 -3.68 -8.58
N ASP A 154 12.29 -3.21 -7.34
CA ASP A 154 13.18 -2.20 -6.76
C ASP A 154 14.68 -2.44 -7.01
N PRO A 155 15.23 -3.66 -6.80
CA PRO A 155 16.64 -3.93 -7.07
C PRO A 155 17.08 -3.78 -8.54
N ALA A 156 16.12 -3.80 -9.48
CA ALA A 156 16.38 -3.68 -10.91
C ALA A 156 16.27 -2.24 -11.44
N ILE A 157 15.83 -1.27 -10.62
CA ILE A 157 15.63 0.12 -11.06
C ILE A 157 16.98 0.77 -11.41
N ALA A 158 17.96 0.75 -10.49
CA ALA A 158 19.24 1.42 -10.72
C ALA A 158 20.04 0.81 -11.89
N PRO A 159 20.17 -0.53 -12.04
CA PRO A 159 20.83 -1.11 -13.20
C PRO A 159 20.17 -0.72 -14.53
N LEU A 160 18.84 -0.79 -14.62
CA LEU A 160 18.12 -0.40 -15.84
C LEU A 160 18.25 1.10 -16.15
N ALA A 161 18.20 1.94 -15.12
CA ALA A 161 18.39 3.38 -15.26
C ALA A 161 19.81 3.71 -15.78
N ALA A 162 20.84 3.03 -15.29
CA ALA A 162 22.22 3.19 -15.77
C ALA A 162 22.38 2.73 -17.22
N GLU A 163 21.75 1.62 -17.61
CA GLU A 163 21.75 1.17 -19.01
C GLU A 163 21.09 2.18 -19.96
N LEU A 164 20.00 2.82 -19.53
CA LEU A 164 19.33 3.88 -20.29
C LEU A 164 20.17 5.15 -20.41
N ALA A 165 20.87 5.53 -19.33
CA ALA A 165 21.75 6.71 -19.30
C ALA A 165 22.96 6.60 -20.23
N ALA A 166 23.40 5.38 -20.53
CA ALA A 166 24.51 5.12 -21.46
C ALA A 166 24.12 5.25 -22.95
N LEU A 167 22.86 5.50 -23.26
CA LEU A 167 22.37 5.68 -24.64
C LEU A 167 22.14 7.16 -24.99
N PRO A 168 22.22 7.51 -26.29
CA PRO A 168 21.79 8.82 -26.77
C PRO A 168 20.26 8.88 -26.81
N LEU A 169 19.63 9.05 -25.64
CA LEU A 169 18.18 9.22 -25.56
C LEU A 169 17.76 10.54 -26.25
N PRO A 170 16.58 10.57 -26.90
CA PRO A 170 16.09 11.78 -27.54
C PRO A 170 16.00 12.96 -26.56
N GLU A 171 16.23 14.17 -27.06
CA GLU A 171 16.16 15.38 -26.25
C GLU A 171 14.82 15.50 -25.49
N GLY A 172 14.90 15.98 -24.25
CA GLY A 172 13.74 16.15 -23.38
C GLY A 172 13.14 14.85 -22.85
N SER A 173 13.80 13.70 -23.06
CA SER A 173 13.42 12.43 -22.42
C SER A 173 13.54 12.51 -20.90
N ALA A 174 12.71 11.72 -20.19
CA ALA A 174 12.78 11.58 -18.75
C ALA A 174 12.63 10.12 -18.31
N VAL A 175 13.29 9.77 -17.21
CA VAL A 175 13.24 8.43 -16.61
C VAL A 175 12.47 8.50 -15.29
N ILE A 176 11.46 7.66 -15.12
CA ILE A 176 10.53 7.71 -13.99
C ILE A 176 10.42 6.32 -13.39
N HIS A 177 10.64 6.14 -12.09
CA HIS A 177 10.38 4.84 -11.44
C HIS A 177 9.01 4.79 -10.75
N LEU A 178 8.54 3.58 -10.45
CA LEU A 178 7.26 3.36 -9.77
C LEU A 178 7.40 2.92 -8.30
N SER A 179 8.61 2.69 -7.77
CA SER A 179 8.80 2.34 -6.35
C SER A 179 8.21 3.39 -5.40
N GLY A 180 7.49 2.91 -4.38
CA GLY A 180 6.99 3.73 -3.29
C GLY A 180 7.97 3.89 -2.12
N ALA A 181 9.03 3.09 -2.09
CA ALA A 181 10.02 3.07 -1.01
C ALA A 181 11.27 3.90 -1.33
N LEU A 182 11.64 3.97 -2.61
CA LEU A 182 12.86 4.64 -3.07
C LEU A 182 12.59 6.10 -3.45
N GLY A 183 13.54 6.99 -3.16
CA GLY A 183 13.55 8.35 -3.67
C GLY A 183 14.08 8.38 -5.11
N LEU A 184 14.72 9.49 -5.52
CA LEU A 184 15.29 9.61 -6.85
C LEU A 184 16.72 9.06 -6.95
N GLU A 185 17.33 8.61 -5.84
CA GLU A 185 18.68 8.06 -5.78
C GLU A 185 18.97 6.91 -6.77
N PRO A 186 18.03 5.99 -7.09
CA PRO A 186 18.30 4.93 -8.06
C PRO A 186 18.43 5.48 -9.50
N LEU A 187 18.01 6.73 -9.73
CA LEU A 187 18.05 7.41 -11.02
C LEU A 187 19.23 8.40 -11.11
N GLN A 188 20.26 8.24 -10.27
CA GLN A 188 21.45 9.11 -10.32
C GLN A 188 22.14 9.11 -11.69
N ALA A 189 22.37 7.94 -12.29
CA ALA A 189 23.02 7.83 -13.60
C ALA A 189 22.31 8.63 -14.72
N PRO A 190 20.98 8.52 -14.93
CA PRO A 190 20.30 9.37 -15.92
C PRO A 190 20.31 10.85 -15.54
N ALA A 191 20.27 11.20 -14.25
CA ALA A 191 20.37 12.61 -13.82
C ALA A 191 21.76 13.21 -14.16
N GLU A 192 22.85 12.48 -13.93
CA GLU A 192 24.21 12.87 -14.30
C GLU A 192 24.40 12.97 -15.82
N ALA A 193 23.68 12.16 -16.60
CA ALA A 193 23.59 12.26 -18.05
C ALA A 193 22.71 13.44 -18.54
N GLY A 194 22.22 14.30 -17.64
CA GLY A 194 21.43 15.49 -17.96
C GLY A 194 19.94 15.22 -18.21
N LEU A 195 19.46 14.00 -17.93
CA LEU A 195 18.04 13.65 -18.11
C LEU A 195 17.22 14.11 -16.90
N ALA A 196 15.97 14.51 -17.14
CA ALA A 196 15.03 14.71 -16.06
C ALA A 196 14.64 13.36 -15.46
N VAL A 197 14.55 13.28 -14.12
CA VAL A 197 14.22 12.04 -13.41
C VAL A 197 13.07 12.26 -12.46
N GLY A 198 12.27 11.21 -12.23
CA GLY A 198 11.11 11.32 -11.37
C GLY A 198 10.61 10.00 -10.80
N SER A 199 9.53 10.12 -10.05
CA SER A 199 8.82 8.99 -9.44
C SER A 199 7.31 9.17 -9.58
N PHE A 200 6.61 8.06 -9.77
CA PHE A 200 5.17 8.03 -9.99
C PHE A 200 4.60 6.75 -9.36
N HIS A 201 4.33 6.79 -8.06
CA HIS A 201 3.90 5.61 -7.31
C HIS A 201 2.41 5.71 -6.95
N PRO A 202 1.55 4.85 -7.54
CA PRO A 202 0.16 4.75 -7.13
C PRO A 202 0.05 4.08 -5.76
N LEU A 203 -0.54 4.76 -4.78
CA LEU A 203 -0.85 4.23 -3.44
C LEU A 203 -2.05 3.28 -3.52
N GLN A 204 -1.84 2.12 -4.14
CA GLN A 204 -2.87 1.12 -4.39
C GLN A 204 -2.22 -0.26 -4.51
N SER A 205 -2.97 -1.31 -4.15
CA SER A 205 -2.53 -2.70 -4.32
C SER A 205 -2.85 -3.23 -5.71
N PHE A 206 -1.84 -3.85 -6.35
CA PHE A 206 -1.93 -4.49 -7.67
C PHE A 206 -1.60 -6.00 -7.60
N PRO A 207 -2.42 -6.81 -6.90
CA PRO A 207 -2.22 -8.26 -6.81
C PRO A 207 -2.52 -8.98 -8.13
N VAL A 208 -3.21 -8.31 -9.05
CA VAL A 208 -3.47 -8.72 -10.43
C VAL A 208 -3.32 -7.52 -11.35
N VAL A 209 -3.32 -7.74 -12.67
CA VAL A 209 -3.46 -6.64 -13.64
C VAL A 209 -4.86 -6.04 -13.48
N ARG A 210 -4.95 -4.71 -13.39
CA ARG A 210 -6.20 -4.00 -13.16
C ARG A 210 -6.54 -3.08 -14.33
N GLU A 211 -7.83 -2.81 -14.47
CA GLU A 211 -8.36 -1.87 -15.44
C GLU A 211 -8.11 -0.41 -15.03
N PRO A 212 -8.18 0.57 -15.96
CA PRO A 212 -7.88 1.98 -15.69
C PRO A 212 -8.64 2.58 -14.50
N ALA A 213 -9.87 2.12 -14.24
CA ALA A 213 -10.67 2.55 -13.10
C ALA A 213 -10.01 2.31 -11.73
N ALA A 214 -9.02 1.40 -11.64
CA ALA A 214 -8.29 1.15 -10.40
C ALA A 214 -7.43 2.34 -9.92
N PHE A 215 -7.19 3.34 -10.78
CA PHE A 215 -6.45 4.55 -10.45
C PHE A 215 -7.37 5.70 -10.01
N SER A 216 -8.67 5.64 -10.31
CA SER A 216 -9.64 6.67 -9.93
C SER A 216 -9.71 6.80 -8.40
N GLY A 217 -9.60 8.04 -7.91
CA GLY A 217 -9.57 8.39 -6.49
C GLY A 217 -8.30 7.97 -5.74
N ALA A 218 -7.44 7.14 -6.33
CA ALA A 218 -6.19 6.70 -5.72
C ALA A 218 -5.24 7.89 -5.54
N LEU A 219 -4.45 7.89 -4.48
CA LEU A 219 -3.34 8.83 -4.37
C LEU A 219 -2.21 8.36 -5.28
N ILE A 220 -1.61 9.27 -6.05
CA ILE A 220 -0.35 8.99 -6.76
C ILE A 220 0.71 9.90 -6.15
N ALA A 221 1.67 9.26 -5.48
CA ALA A 221 2.85 9.94 -4.97
C ALA A 221 3.77 10.28 -6.14
N VAL A 222 4.09 11.56 -6.30
CA VAL A 222 4.96 12.05 -7.37
C VAL A 222 6.18 12.76 -6.78
N ASP A 223 7.31 12.68 -7.47
CA ASP A 223 8.44 13.58 -7.23
C ASP A 223 9.28 13.68 -8.51
N ALA A 224 10.05 14.75 -8.66
CA ALA A 224 10.88 14.95 -9.84
C ALA A 224 12.05 15.90 -9.58
N SER A 225 13.12 15.73 -10.37
CA SER A 225 14.31 16.59 -10.33
C SER A 225 14.06 17.99 -10.88
N THR A 226 12.99 18.20 -11.66
CA THR A 226 12.65 19.50 -12.25
C THR A 226 11.19 19.88 -12.00
N PRO A 227 10.87 21.18 -11.82
CA PRO A 227 9.49 21.65 -11.70
C PRO A 227 8.63 21.30 -12.92
N ARG A 228 9.22 21.31 -14.12
CA ARG A 228 8.55 20.95 -15.37
C ARG A 228 8.05 19.50 -15.33
N LEU A 229 8.93 18.55 -15.03
CA LEU A 229 8.57 17.14 -14.95
C LEU A 229 7.58 16.87 -13.81
N LEU A 230 7.75 17.52 -12.65
CA LEU A 230 6.78 17.42 -11.55
C LEU A 230 5.37 17.85 -11.99
N GLY A 231 5.27 18.98 -12.71
CA GLY A 231 4.00 19.45 -13.26
C GLY A 231 3.39 18.49 -14.28
N GLU A 232 4.22 17.87 -15.12
CA GLU A 232 3.78 16.85 -16.07
C GLU A 232 3.25 15.59 -15.37
N LEU A 233 3.99 15.04 -14.40
CA LEU A 233 3.56 13.87 -13.64
C LEU A 233 2.30 14.15 -12.83
N THR A 234 2.15 15.36 -12.29
CA THR A 234 0.94 15.80 -11.61
C THR A 234 -0.27 15.80 -12.56
N ARG A 235 -0.12 16.30 -13.79
CA ARG A 235 -1.20 16.26 -14.80
C ARG A 235 -1.50 14.84 -15.24
N LEU A 236 -0.48 14.00 -15.38
CA LEU A 236 -0.64 12.60 -15.75
C LEU A 236 -1.46 11.83 -14.71
N ALA A 237 -1.18 12.02 -13.42
CA ALA A 237 -1.97 11.46 -12.35
C ALA A 237 -3.44 11.92 -12.41
N ARG A 238 -3.69 13.22 -12.64
CA ARG A 238 -5.05 13.76 -12.79
C ARG A 238 -5.78 13.17 -14.01
N SER A 239 -5.09 12.89 -15.11
CA SER A 239 -5.70 12.24 -16.29
C SER A 239 -6.15 10.80 -16.02
N LEU A 240 -5.65 10.17 -14.95
CA LEU A 240 -6.10 8.87 -14.45
C LEU A 240 -7.23 8.99 -13.41
N ASP A 241 -7.79 10.20 -13.23
CA ASP A 241 -8.73 10.53 -12.14
C ASP A 241 -8.14 10.28 -10.75
N ALA A 242 -6.81 10.33 -10.63
CA ALA A 242 -6.09 10.13 -9.39
C ALA A 242 -5.77 11.47 -8.70
N ARG A 243 -5.47 11.40 -7.39
CA ARG A 243 -5.08 12.54 -6.55
C ARG A 243 -3.54 12.61 -6.46
N PRO A 244 -2.87 13.50 -7.20
CA PRO A 244 -1.42 13.64 -7.07
C PRO A 244 -1.04 14.28 -5.73
N ARG A 245 0.02 13.76 -5.11
CA ARG A 245 0.68 14.37 -3.95
C ARG A 245 2.19 14.30 -4.15
N ARG A 246 2.89 15.43 -4.07
CA ARG A 246 4.35 15.39 -4.07
C ARG A 246 4.83 14.66 -2.82
N VAL A 247 5.69 13.64 -2.91
CA VAL A 247 6.30 13.00 -1.73
C VAL A 247 7.81 13.06 -1.90
N PRO A 248 8.48 14.05 -1.29
CA PRO A 248 9.91 14.23 -1.44
C PRO A 248 10.69 13.14 -0.68
N PRO A 249 12.00 12.98 -0.92
CA PRO A 249 12.80 11.89 -0.36
C PRO A 249 12.72 11.78 1.16
N GLU A 250 12.64 12.91 1.87
CA GLU A 250 12.64 12.98 3.33
C GLU A 250 11.34 12.39 3.93
N GLN A 251 10.26 12.34 3.14
CA GLN A 251 8.96 11.77 3.54
C GLN A 251 8.78 10.33 3.06
N ARG A 252 9.63 9.85 2.15
CA ARG A 252 9.40 8.62 1.39
C ARG A 252 9.36 7.37 2.27
N THR A 253 10.32 7.26 3.19
CA THR A 253 10.40 6.12 4.12
C THR A 253 9.15 6.02 4.99
N LEU A 254 8.72 7.14 5.59
CA LEU A 254 7.51 7.17 6.42
C LEU A 254 6.25 6.93 5.61
N TYR A 255 6.15 7.51 4.41
CA TYR A 255 5.06 7.27 3.47
C TYR A 255 4.93 5.78 3.13
N HIS A 256 6.05 5.11 2.84
CA HIS A 256 6.05 3.68 2.52
C HIS A 256 5.70 2.83 3.73
N ALA A 257 6.23 3.15 4.91
CA ALA A 257 5.89 2.45 6.14
C ALA A 257 4.37 2.52 6.43
N ALA A 258 3.76 3.70 6.28
CA ALA A 258 2.31 3.85 6.42
C ALA A 258 1.53 3.01 5.38
N ALA A 259 2.01 2.95 4.13
CA ALA A 259 1.42 2.10 3.09
C ALA A 259 1.51 0.61 3.45
N VAL A 260 2.64 0.14 3.98
CA VAL A 260 2.85 -1.24 4.45
C VAL A 260 1.89 -1.57 5.59
N MET A 261 1.73 -0.66 6.56
CA MET A 261 0.78 -0.83 7.66
C MET A 261 -0.67 -0.96 7.16
N ALA A 262 -1.06 -0.11 6.21
CA ALA A 262 -2.42 -0.09 5.66
C ALA A 262 -2.69 -1.20 4.61
N SER A 263 -1.70 -2.03 4.27
CA SER A 263 -1.85 -3.09 3.26
C SER A 263 -1.32 -4.43 3.77
N ASN A 264 0.00 -4.62 3.77
CA ASN A 264 0.65 -5.88 4.13
C ASN A 264 0.26 -6.32 5.55
N TYR A 265 0.22 -5.41 6.51
CA TYR A 265 -0.09 -5.76 7.89
C TYR A 265 -1.58 -6.01 8.12
N VAL A 266 -2.47 -5.54 7.24
CA VAL A 266 -3.88 -5.96 7.25
C VAL A 266 -3.99 -7.45 6.93
N VAL A 267 -3.19 -7.93 5.96
CA VAL A 267 -3.12 -9.37 5.63
C VAL A 267 -2.50 -10.17 6.78
N ALA A 268 -1.43 -9.66 7.40
CA ALA A 268 -0.82 -10.30 8.55
C ALA A 268 -1.78 -10.41 9.75
N LEU A 269 -2.53 -9.34 10.04
CA LEU A 269 -3.54 -9.31 11.10
C LEU A 269 -4.67 -10.31 10.82
N ALA A 270 -5.16 -10.40 9.58
CA ALA A 270 -6.13 -11.42 9.18
C ALA A 270 -5.57 -12.83 9.42
N GLY A 271 -4.29 -13.07 9.09
CA GLY A 271 -3.61 -14.32 9.36
C GLY A 271 -3.57 -14.68 10.84
N GLN A 272 -3.25 -13.71 11.71
CA GLN A 272 -3.27 -13.93 13.17
C GLN A 272 -4.68 -14.23 13.69
N ALA A 273 -5.70 -13.52 13.21
CA ALA A 273 -7.08 -13.78 13.60
C ALA A 273 -7.56 -15.19 13.16
N VAL A 274 -7.17 -15.63 11.95
CA VAL A 274 -7.41 -17.00 11.47
C VAL A 274 -6.70 -18.03 12.34
N ASP A 275 -5.45 -17.78 12.73
CA ASP A 275 -4.68 -18.69 13.59
C ASP A 275 -5.32 -18.82 14.99
N VAL A 276 -5.89 -17.74 15.52
CA VAL A 276 -6.65 -17.75 16.78
C VAL A 276 -7.90 -18.62 16.66
N LEU A 277 -8.71 -18.44 15.61
CA LEU A 277 -9.90 -19.29 15.40
C LEU A 277 -9.54 -20.75 15.14
N ALA A 278 -8.42 -21.01 14.47
CA ALA A 278 -7.94 -22.38 14.24
C ALA A 278 -7.61 -23.10 15.56
N ARG A 279 -7.08 -22.39 16.56
CA ARG A 279 -6.85 -22.93 17.91
C ARG A 279 -8.16 -23.24 18.64
N ALA A 280 -9.25 -22.55 18.28
CA ALA A 280 -10.61 -22.83 18.76
C ALA A 280 -11.32 -23.95 17.96
N GLY A 281 -10.63 -24.64 17.06
CA GLY A 281 -11.14 -25.81 16.31
C GLY A 281 -11.70 -25.50 14.92
N TRP A 282 -11.61 -24.26 14.44
CA TRP A 282 -12.07 -23.88 13.11
C TRP A 282 -11.08 -24.34 12.04
N SER A 283 -11.57 -24.65 10.84
CA SER A 283 -10.66 -24.77 9.70
C SER A 283 -10.15 -23.39 9.29
N ARG A 284 -8.94 -23.30 8.72
CA ARG A 284 -8.40 -22.00 8.26
C ARG A 284 -9.26 -21.32 7.20
N SER A 285 -9.89 -22.10 6.32
CA SER A 285 -10.77 -21.58 5.25
C SER A 285 -12.02 -20.98 5.86
N GLU A 286 -12.69 -21.73 6.73
CA GLU A 286 -13.90 -21.31 7.43
C GLU A 286 -13.64 -20.05 8.28
N ALA A 287 -12.53 -20.00 9.03
CA ALA A 287 -12.13 -18.83 9.79
C ALA A 287 -11.92 -17.60 8.90
N LEU A 288 -11.23 -17.76 7.77
CA LEU A 288 -11.02 -16.64 6.84
C LEU A 288 -12.32 -16.17 6.20
N GLU A 289 -13.17 -17.11 5.75
CA GLU A 289 -14.49 -16.82 5.17
C GLU A 289 -15.40 -16.07 6.15
N ALA A 290 -15.37 -16.43 7.43
CA ALA A 290 -16.13 -15.74 8.47
C ALA A 290 -15.58 -14.34 8.80
N LEU A 291 -14.26 -14.16 8.76
CA LEU A 291 -13.61 -12.88 9.12
C LEU A 291 -13.65 -11.84 7.99
N LEU A 292 -13.65 -12.24 6.72
CA LEU A 292 -13.61 -11.31 5.58
C LEU A 292 -14.80 -10.32 5.57
N PRO A 293 -16.07 -10.74 5.74
CA PRO A 293 -17.20 -9.80 5.84
C PRO A 293 -17.08 -8.82 7.00
N LEU A 294 -16.60 -9.28 8.17
CA LEU A 294 -16.36 -8.42 9.33
C LEU A 294 -15.31 -7.34 9.00
N MET A 295 -14.19 -7.72 8.40
CA MET A 295 -13.12 -6.80 8.00
C MET A 295 -13.59 -5.80 6.94
N ALA A 296 -14.42 -6.24 5.99
CA ALA A 296 -15.04 -5.35 5.00
C ALA A 296 -15.93 -4.29 5.67
N GLY A 297 -16.78 -4.70 6.62
CA GLY A 297 -17.61 -3.77 7.40
C GLY A 297 -16.78 -2.77 8.21
N VAL A 298 -15.61 -3.16 8.72
CA VAL A 298 -14.68 -2.23 9.40
C VAL A 298 -14.18 -1.15 8.43
N LEU A 299 -13.81 -1.52 7.19
CA LEU A 299 -13.35 -0.55 6.19
C LEU A 299 -14.47 0.39 5.74
N GLU A 300 -15.68 -0.13 5.55
CA GLU A 300 -16.87 0.69 5.25
C GLU A 300 -17.17 1.68 6.39
N ASN A 301 -17.09 1.21 7.63
CA ASN A 301 -17.28 2.07 8.80
C ASN A 301 -16.21 3.17 8.88
N LEU A 302 -14.95 2.82 8.62
CA LEU A 302 -13.84 3.77 8.58
C LEU A 302 -14.04 4.84 7.50
N GLN A 303 -14.56 4.48 6.33
CA GLN A 303 -14.89 5.42 5.26
C GLN A 303 -16.04 6.37 5.65
N ARG A 304 -17.04 5.86 6.36
CA ARG A 304 -18.24 6.62 6.74
C ARG A 304 -18.04 7.52 7.95
N ALA A 305 -17.40 7.01 9.01
CA ALA A 305 -17.26 7.68 10.30
C ALA A 305 -15.89 8.35 10.50
N GLY A 306 -14.84 7.87 9.81
CA GLY A 306 -13.48 8.38 9.98
C GLY A 306 -12.86 8.03 11.33
N LEU A 307 -11.66 8.55 11.60
CA LEU A 307 -11.00 8.42 12.90
C LEU A 307 -11.30 9.64 13.77
N PRO A 308 -11.45 9.45 15.10
CA PRO A 308 -11.37 8.18 15.83
C PRO A 308 -12.70 7.39 15.88
N ASP A 309 -13.80 7.97 15.39
CA ASP A 309 -15.17 7.48 15.63
C ASP A 309 -15.51 6.12 15.01
N ALA A 310 -14.72 5.64 14.04
CA ALA A 310 -14.87 4.30 13.48
C ALA A 310 -14.46 3.18 14.45
N LEU A 311 -13.71 3.49 15.53
CA LEU A 311 -13.32 2.49 16.52
C LEU A 311 -14.55 2.03 17.32
N ILE A 312 -14.73 0.71 17.41
CA ILE A 312 -15.76 0.04 18.23
C ILE A 312 -15.11 -1.03 19.11
N GLY A 313 -15.91 -1.66 19.97
CA GLY A 313 -15.47 -2.80 20.79
C GLY A 313 -15.18 -2.44 22.25
N PRO A 314 -14.59 -3.36 23.02
CA PRO A 314 -14.47 -3.24 24.48
C PRO A 314 -13.59 -2.06 24.89
N ILE A 315 -12.48 -1.81 24.19
CA ILE A 315 -11.59 -0.67 24.46
C ILE A 315 -12.31 0.67 24.26
N ARG A 316 -13.08 0.82 23.17
CA ARG A 316 -13.85 2.06 22.90
C ARG A 316 -14.84 2.39 24.01
N ARG A 317 -15.41 1.39 24.66
CA ARG A 317 -16.43 1.53 25.71
C ARG A 317 -15.89 1.46 27.14
N GLY A 318 -14.58 1.25 27.33
CA GLY A 318 -13.99 1.12 28.66
C GLY A 318 -14.36 -0.17 29.39
N ASP A 319 -14.38 -1.31 28.70
CA ASP A 319 -14.67 -2.65 29.26
C ASP A 319 -13.36 -3.46 29.49
N PRO A 320 -12.66 -3.26 30.62
CA PRO A 320 -11.41 -3.96 30.92
C PRO A 320 -11.62 -5.45 31.21
N GLU A 321 -12.77 -5.84 31.75
CA GLU A 321 -13.06 -7.23 32.08
C GLU A 321 -13.09 -8.09 30.81
N THR A 322 -13.66 -7.58 29.71
CA THR A 322 -13.62 -8.27 28.42
C THR A 322 -12.20 -8.36 27.85
N VAL A 323 -11.40 -7.30 27.97
CA VAL A 323 -10.00 -7.30 27.51
C VAL A 323 -9.18 -8.35 28.27
N GLN A 324 -9.31 -8.39 29.60
CA GLN A 324 -8.61 -9.36 30.45
C GLN A 324 -8.97 -10.80 30.09
N ARG A 325 -10.27 -11.12 29.93
CA ARG A 325 -10.70 -12.47 29.53
C ARG A 325 -10.12 -12.86 28.18
N GLN A 326 -10.17 -11.97 27.19
CA GLN A 326 -9.65 -12.25 25.85
C GLN A 326 -8.14 -12.51 25.87
N LEU A 327 -7.37 -11.72 26.62
CA LEU A 327 -5.93 -11.93 26.78
C LEU A 327 -5.59 -13.22 27.52
N ALA A 328 -6.35 -13.57 28.57
CA ALA A 328 -6.19 -14.83 29.29
C ALA A 328 -6.43 -16.04 28.37
N GLU A 329 -7.49 -16.02 27.57
CA GLU A 329 -7.79 -17.07 26.59
C GLU A 329 -6.72 -17.17 25.49
N LEU A 330 -6.25 -16.04 24.96
CA LEU A 330 -5.16 -16.04 23.98
C LEU A 330 -3.86 -16.61 24.55
N ALA A 331 -3.57 -16.32 25.83
CA ALA A 331 -2.41 -16.88 26.53
C ALA A 331 -2.55 -18.40 26.72
N ALA A 332 -3.72 -18.86 27.18
CA ALA A 332 -4.01 -20.28 27.41
C ALA A 332 -3.98 -21.11 26.11
N THR A 333 -4.41 -20.52 24.99
CA THR A 333 -4.49 -21.19 23.67
C THR A 333 -3.20 -21.09 22.85
N GLY A 334 -2.05 -20.92 23.51
CA GLY A 334 -0.72 -21.02 22.90
C GLY A 334 0.07 -19.71 22.86
N GLY A 335 -0.51 -18.59 23.30
CA GLY A 335 0.20 -17.32 23.47
C GLY A 335 0.95 -16.86 22.22
N GLY A 336 2.09 -16.19 22.44
CA GLY A 336 3.03 -15.77 21.40
C GLY A 336 2.62 -14.50 20.65
N ILE A 337 2.77 -14.52 19.33
CA ILE A 337 2.48 -13.37 18.45
C ILE A 337 1.04 -12.85 18.61
N PRO A 338 -0.02 -13.68 18.70
CA PRO A 338 -1.39 -13.18 18.91
C PRO A 338 -1.56 -12.31 20.17
N VAL A 339 -0.96 -12.70 21.30
CA VAL A 339 -1.02 -11.92 22.55
C VAL A 339 -0.28 -10.59 22.39
N GLN A 340 0.92 -10.61 21.80
CA GLN A 340 1.71 -9.41 21.56
C GLN A 340 0.99 -8.46 20.59
N ALA A 341 0.42 -8.99 19.51
CA ALA A 341 -0.36 -8.24 18.54
C ALA A 341 -1.60 -7.62 19.17
N TYR A 342 -2.34 -8.38 19.99
CA TYR A 342 -3.50 -7.87 20.72
C TYR A 342 -3.10 -6.70 21.62
N ARG A 343 -2.02 -6.83 22.40
CA ARG A 343 -1.54 -5.77 23.31
C ARG A 343 -1.12 -4.51 22.56
N ILE A 344 -0.31 -4.65 21.51
CA ILE A 344 0.20 -3.52 20.71
C ILE A 344 -0.97 -2.79 20.01
N LEU A 345 -1.87 -3.53 19.36
CA LEU A 345 -3.02 -2.94 18.68
C LEU A 345 -4.05 -2.40 19.67
N GLY A 346 -4.20 -3.05 20.83
CA GLY A 346 -5.03 -2.59 21.93
C GLY A 346 -4.57 -1.26 22.50
N ALA A 347 -3.25 -1.08 22.68
CA ALA A 347 -2.68 0.21 23.09
C ALA A 347 -2.94 1.30 22.03
N ALA A 348 -2.78 0.98 20.73
CA ALA A 348 -3.11 1.92 19.66
C ALA A 348 -4.61 2.25 19.61
N ALA A 349 -5.48 1.28 19.90
CA ALA A 349 -6.92 1.49 20.01
C ALA A 349 -7.28 2.34 21.24
N LEU A 350 -6.54 2.21 22.36
CA LEU A 350 -6.74 3.04 23.55
C LEU A 350 -6.47 4.52 23.25
N GLU A 351 -5.42 4.82 22.48
CA GLU A 351 -5.14 6.19 22.02
C GLU A 351 -6.29 6.77 21.19
N LEU A 352 -6.86 5.98 20.27
CA LEU A 352 -8.04 6.38 19.51
C LEU A 352 -9.28 6.51 20.42
N ALA A 353 -9.45 5.65 21.41
CA ALA A 353 -10.57 5.74 22.36
C ALA A 353 -10.50 7.02 23.21
N ARG A 354 -9.31 7.42 23.67
CA ARG A 354 -9.06 8.70 24.35
C ARG A 354 -9.45 9.88 23.45
N GLN A 355 -9.04 9.86 22.18
CA GLN A 355 -9.43 10.89 21.19
C GLN A 355 -10.95 10.93 20.97
N ALA A 356 -11.63 9.78 21.09
CA ALA A 356 -13.08 9.65 20.97
C ALA A 356 -13.84 9.94 22.30
N GLY A 357 -13.14 10.47 23.32
CA GLY A 357 -13.74 10.92 24.57
C GLY A 357 -13.91 9.84 25.65
N LEU A 358 -13.12 8.75 25.62
CA LEU A 358 -13.03 7.83 26.76
C LEU A 358 -12.41 8.56 27.96
N ASP A 359 -13.04 8.46 29.13
CA ASP A 359 -12.55 9.11 30.35
C ASP A 359 -11.25 8.47 30.88
N ASP A 360 -10.50 9.25 31.66
CA ASP A 360 -9.18 8.84 32.15
C ASP A 360 -9.22 7.62 33.08
N GLU A 361 -10.30 7.43 33.84
CA GLU A 361 -10.43 6.29 34.74
C GLU A 361 -10.63 5.00 33.94
N SER A 362 -11.58 5.00 33.00
CA SER A 362 -11.79 3.90 32.06
C SER A 362 -10.52 3.62 31.25
N ALA A 363 -9.82 4.65 30.79
CA ALA A 363 -8.59 4.50 30.03
C ALA A 363 -7.47 3.82 30.85
N ARG A 364 -7.29 4.21 32.12
CA ARG A 364 -6.31 3.57 33.03
C ARG A 364 -6.64 2.09 33.25
N ARG A 365 -7.92 1.76 33.48
CA ARG A 365 -8.33 0.36 33.69
C ARG A 365 -8.10 -0.51 32.44
N ILE A 366 -8.31 0.05 31.25
CA ILE A 366 -7.98 -0.64 29.99
C ILE A 366 -6.47 -0.82 29.84
N GLU A 367 -5.67 0.19 30.18
CA GLU A 367 -4.22 0.12 30.12
C GLU A 367 -3.68 -0.99 31.04
N GLU A 368 -4.16 -1.05 32.28
CA GLU A 368 -3.86 -2.12 33.23
C GLU A 368 -4.26 -3.50 32.67
N ALA A 369 -5.47 -3.61 32.10
CA ALA A 369 -5.94 -4.83 31.48
C ALA A 369 -5.07 -5.31 30.30
N LEU A 370 -4.48 -4.37 29.54
CA LEU A 370 -3.58 -4.69 28.42
C LEU A 370 -2.20 -5.15 28.90
N THR A 371 -1.67 -4.54 29.96
CA THR A 371 -0.31 -4.84 30.45
C THR A 371 -0.24 -6.08 31.33
N GLY A 372 -1.32 -6.39 32.06
CA GLY A 372 -1.38 -7.49 33.02
C GLY A 372 -0.95 -7.05 34.41
#